data_AF-A0A2P5YB85-F1
#
_entry.id   AF-A0A2P5YB85-F1
#
_cell.length_a   1.000
_cell.length_b   1.000
_cell.length_c   1.000
_cell.angle_alpha   90.00
_cell.angle_beta   90.00
_cell.angle_gamma   90.00
#
_symmetry.space_group_name_H-M   'P 1'
#
loop_
_entity.id
_entity.type
_entity.pdbx_description
1 polymer ?
#
loop_
_entity_poly.entity_id
_entity_poly.type
_entity_poly.pdbx_seq_one_letter_code
_entity_poly.pdbx_strand_id
1 'polypeptide(L)'
;MAKLSLSLLLFFFFIFCINIGTVEPLSRAAHSQARAFVEASCRTTRYPALCVKWLTCHASSNTPPTAQQLTRTALTVNLYRARHVRLYLVKVAKELKATKAKEYLFTALTEFPGQRMSKMKATIKSKVLNVAQLTSNALALFHRYAAAAIEKHP
;
A
#
# COMPACT_ATOMS: atom_id res chain seq x y z
N MET A 1 55.93 -32.36 -9.56
CA MET A 1 54.79 -32.41 -8.62
C MET A 1 53.95 -31.12 -8.59
N ALA A 2 54.53 -29.92 -8.74
CA ALA A 2 53.77 -28.66 -8.76
C ALA A 2 52.77 -28.46 -9.92
N LYS A 3 53.01 -29.07 -11.10
CA LYS A 3 52.09 -29.00 -12.25
C LYS A 3 50.78 -29.76 -12.01
N LEU A 4 50.85 -30.88 -11.28
CA LEU A 4 49.69 -31.71 -10.96
C LEU A 4 48.81 -31.03 -9.90
N SER A 5 49.41 -30.37 -8.91
CA SER A 5 48.66 -29.60 -7.91
C SER A 5 48.01 -28.36 -8.52
N LEU A 6 48.66 -27.68 -9.46
CA LEU A 6 48.08 -26.52 -10.16
C LEU A 6 46.87 -26.93 -11.01
N SER A 7 46.97 -28.06 -11.72
CA SER A 7 45.86 -28.60 -12.51
C SER A 7 44.65 -28.98 -11.63
N LEU A 8 44.90 -29.58 -10.47
CA LEU A 8 43.85 -29.90 -9.49
C LEU A 8 43.20 -28.62 -8.92
N LEU A 9 44.00 -27.59 -8.64
CA LEU A 9 43.50 -26.34 -8.07
C LEU A 9 42.62 -25.57 -9.07
N LEU A 10 43.00 -25.57 -10.35
CA LEU A 10 42.18 -25.02 -11.44
C LEU A 10 40.89 -25.81 -11.64
N PHE A 11 40.93 -27.14 -11.50
CA PHE A 11 39.74 -27.99 -11.59
C PHE A 11 38.75 -27.73 -10.45
N PHE A 12 39.23 -27.60 -9.20
CA PHE A 12 38.38 -27.21 -8.07
C PHE A 12 37.81 -25.80 -8.22
N PHE A 13 38.59 -24.86 -8.74
CA PHE A 13 38.11 -23.51 -9.04
C PHE A 13 37.04 -23.51 -10.12
N PHE A 14 37.20 -24.33 -11.17
CA PHE A 14 36.22 -24.47 -12.24
C PHE A 14 34.92 -25.11 -11.74
N ILE A 15 35.01 -26.15 -10.90
CA ILE A 15 33.84 -26.75 -10.23
C ILE A 15 33.18 -25.75 -9.28
N PHE A 16 33.95 -24.94 -8.55
CA PHE A 16 33.41 -23.88 -7.69
C PHE A 16 32.67 -22.81 -8.52
N CYS A 17 33.20 -22.40 -9.67
CA CYS A 17 32.54 -21.47 -10.59
C CYS A 17 31.27 -22.06 -11.23
N ILE A 18 31.24 -23.37 -11.54
CA ILE A 18 30.04 -24.05 -12.05
C ILE A 18 28.96 -24.17 -10.96
N ASN A 19 29.36 -24.39 -9.69
CA ASN A 19 28.43 -24.40 -8.55
C ASN A 19 28.00 -22.98 -8.10
N ILE A 20 28.62 -21.92 -8.65
CA ILE A 20 28.08 -20.54 -8.65
C ILE A 20 27.01 -20.38 -9.76
N GLY A 21 26.44 -21.48 -10.27
CA GLY A 21 25.20 -21.48 -11.05
C GLY A 21 24.05 -20.86 -10.24
N THR A 22 23.69 -19.64 -10.61
CA THR A 22 22.49 -18.89 -10.17
C THR A 22 22.10 -19.05 -8.71
N VAL A 23 22.90 -18.47 -7.80
CA VAL A 23 22.27 -17.85 -6.63
C VAL A 23 21.39 -16.72 -7.15
N GLU A 24 20.08 -16.98 -7.34
CA GLU A 24 19.13 -15.88 -7.36
C GLU A 24 19.44 -15.02 -6.14
N PRO A 25 19.63 -13.69 -6.29
CA PRO A 25 19.85 -12.87 -5.11
C PRO A 25 18.68 -13.15 -4.18
N LEU A 26 18.96 -13.56 -2.94
CA LEU A 26 17.94 -13.85 -1.92
C LEU A 26 16.85 -12.76 -1.90
N SER A 27 17.27 -11.52 -2.18
CA SER A 27 16.43 -10.34 -2.39
C SER A 27 15.41 -10.47 -3.53
N ARG A 28 15.78 -10.92 -4.74
CA ARG A 28 14.84 -11.04 -5.89
C ARG A 28 13.78 -12.11 -5.65
N ALA A 29 14.16 -13.27 -5.12
CA ALA A 29 13.23 -14.33 -4.75
C ALA A 29 12.34 -13.93 -3.55
N ALA A 30 12.87 -13.22 -2.55
CA ALA A 30 12.08 -12.71 -1.44
C ALA A 30 11.08 -11.62 -1.88
N HIS A 31 11.50 -10.72 -2.76
CA HIS A 31 10.63 -9.70 -3.37
C HIS A 31 9.49 -10.33 -4.17
N SER A 32 9.78 -11.38 -4.95
CA SER A 32 8.76 -12.07 -5.73
C SER A 32 7.75 -12.79 -4.83
N GLN A 33 8.21 -13.43 -3.75
CA GLN A 33 7.35 -14.10 -2.78
C GLN A 33 6.49 -13.13 -1.97
N ALA A 34 7.06 -12.01 -1.48
CA ALA A 34 6.32 -10.98 -0.76
C ALA A 34 5.22 -10.38 -1.64
N ARG A 35 5.53 -10.13 -2.91
CA ARG A 35 4.56 -9.64 -3.89
C ARG A 35 3.46 -10.67 -4.17
N ALA A 36 3.82 -11.92 -4.42
CA ALA A 36 2.86 -13.00 -4.66
C ALA A 36 1.90 -13.19 -3.47
N PHE A 37 2.42 -13.09 -2.24
CA PHE A 37 1.60 -13.16 -1.04
C PHE A 37 0.58 -12.00 -0.96
N VAL A 38 1.01 -10.78 -1.29
CA VAL A 38 0.11 -9.61 -1.35
C VAL A 38 -0.95 -9.79 -2.44
N GLU A 39 -0.57 -10.24 -3.64
CA GLU A 39 -1.48 -10.48 -4.75
C GLU A 39 -2.55 -11.53 -4.40
N ALA A 40 -2.14 -12.65 -3.80
CA ALA A 40 -3.06 -13.69 -3.33
C ALA A 40 -4.02 -13.19 -2.23
N SER A 41 -3.51 -12.37 -1.30
CA SER A 41 -4.33 -11.77 -0.24
C SER A 41 -5.36 -10.79 -0.79
N CYS A 42 -5.00 -10.02 -1.82
CA CYS A 42 -5.87 -9.02 -2.43
C CYS A 42 -6.88 -9.56 -3.44
N ARG A 43 -6.67 -10.78 -3.98
CA ARG A 43 -7.47 -11.36 -5.08
C ARG A 43 -8.98 -11.35 -4.83
N THR A 44 -9.42 -11.59 -3.60
CA THR A 44 -10.85 -11.68 -3.24
C THR A 44 -11.40 -10.38 -2.65
N THR A 45 -10.60 -9.31 -2.61
CA THR A 45 -11.05 -8.02 -2.09
C THR A 45 -11.91 -7.28 -3.11
N ARG A 46 -12.75 -6.34 -2.64
CA ARG A 46 -13.63 -5.56 -3.53
C ARG A 46 -12.86 -4.65 -4.50
N TYR A 47 -11.67 -4.18 -4.12
CA TYR A 47 -10.82 -3.34 -4.96
C TYR A 47 -9.39 -3.91 -5.07
N PRO A 48 -9.17 -5.00 -5.84
CA PRO A 48 -7.91 -5.73 -5.87
C PRO A 48 -6.71 -4.91 -6.32
N ALA A 49 -6.84 -4.14 -7.41
CA ALA A 49 -5.74 -3.32 -7.93
C ALA A 49 -5.29 -2.25 -6.91
N LEU A 50 -6.25 -1.64 -6.21
CA LEU A 50 -5.96 -0.68 -5.15
C LEU A 50 -5.32 -1.38 -3.93
N CYS A 51 -5.81 -2.57 -3.57
CA CYS A 51 -5.26 -3.39 -2.49
C CYS A 51 -3.78 -3.71 -2.74
N VAL A 52 -3.45 -4.26 -3.91
CA VAL A 52 -2.08 -4.63 -4.27
C VAL A 52 -1.19 -3.40 -4.26
N LYS A 53 -1.55 -2.35 -5.01
CA LYS A 53 -0.78 -1.11 -5.08
C LYS A 53 -0.47 -0.53 -3.70
N TRP A 54 -1.46 -0.54 -2.82
CA TRP A 54 -1.33 0.02 -1.49
C TRP A 54 -0.45 -0.85 -0.59
N LEU A 55 -0.69 -2.16 -0.56
CA LEU A 55 0.06 -3.08 0.30
C LEU A 55 1.51 -3.26 -0.16
N THR A 56 1.78 -3.27 -1.47
CA THR A 56 3.17 -3.38 -1.97
C THR A 56 4.03 -2.19 -1.57
N CYS A 57 3.44 -1.00 -1.40
CA CYS A 57 4.19 0.17 -0.91
C CYS A 57 4.49 0.11 0.61
N HIS A 58 3.83 -0.78 1.34
CA HIS A 58 3.94 -0.91 2.80
C HIS A 58 4.50 -2.26 3.25
N ALA A 59 4.74 -3.20 2.32
CA ALA A 59 5.32 -4.50 2.60
C ALA A 59 6.86 -4.43 2.58
N SER A 60 7.49 -5.22 3.47
CA SER A 60 8.94 -5.41 3.45
C SER A 60 9.37 -6.08 2.14
N SER A 61 10.49 -5.63 1.59
CA SER A 61 11.13 -6.21 0.41
C SER A 61 11.74 -7.59 0.65
N ASN A 62 12.13 -7.87 1.90
CA ASN A 62 13.08 -8.93 2.22
C ASN A 62 12.41 -10.19 2.78
N THR A 63 11.16 -10.10 3.23
CA THR A 63 10.41 -11.21 3.81
C THR A 63 8.93 -11.10 3.50
N PRO A 64 8.26 -12.21 3.12
CA PRO A 64 6.81 -12.22 2.95
C PRO A 64 6.10 -11.85 4.28
N PRO A 65 5.13 -10.93 4.27
CA PRO A 65 4.42 -10.55 5.49
C PRO A 65 3.49 -11.68 5.95
N THR A 66 3.29 -11.81 7.26
CA THR A 66 2.26 -12.72 7.79
C THR A 66 0.86 -12.13 7.58
N ALA A 67 -0.18 -12.97 7.55
CA ALA A 67 -1.58 -12.51 7.43
C ALA A 67 -1.97 -11.52 8.53
N GLN A 68 -1.47 -11.74 9.76
CA GLN A 68 -1.68 -10.84 10.89
C GLN A 68 -0.99 -9.49 10.67
N GLN A 69 0.28 -9.50 10.25
CA GLN A 69 1.04 -8.28 9.96
C GLN A 69 0.40 -7.49 8.81
N LEU A 70 0.00 -8.17 7.74
CA LEU A 70 -0.68 -7.57 6.61
C LEU A 70 -1.98 -6.87 7.04
N THR A 71 -2.79 -7.53 7.86
CA THR A 71 -4.05 -7.01 8.39
C THR A 71 -3.83 -5.82 9.33
N ARG A 72 -2.84 -5.90 10.23
CA ARG A 72 -2.49 -4.80 11.15
C ARG A 72 -2.03 -3.56 10.39
N THR A 73 -1.19 -3.74 9.37
CA THR A 73 -0.76 -2.65 8.48
C THR A 73 -1.97 -2.08 7.73
N ALA A 74 -2.82 -2.95 7.16
CA ALA A 74 -4.06 -2.59 6.48
C ALA A 74 -4.92 -1.64 7.30
N LEU A 75 -5.22 -2.01 8.55
CA LEU A 75 -6.06 -1.25 9.45
C LEU A 75 -5.38 0.05 9.93
N THR A 76 -4.12 -0.02 10.33
CA THR A 76 -3.38 1.13 10.88
C THR A 76 -3.27 2.27 9.87
N VAL A 77 -2.79 1.96 8.66
CA VAL A 77 -2.61 2.99 7.63
C VAL A 77 -3.97 3.48 7.11
N ASN A 78 -4.99 2.63 7.07
CA ASN A 78 -6.35 3.07 6.73
C ASN A 78 -6.92 4.07 7.77
N LEU A 79 -6.77 3.79 9.06
CA LEU A 79 -7.18 4.68 10.15
C LEU A 79 -6.42 6.01 10.09
N TYR A 80 -5.11 5.97 9.84
CA TYR A 80 -4.29 7.16 9.65
C TYR A 80 -4.82 8.03 8.49
N ARG A 81 -5.08 7.42 7.32
CA ARG A 81 -5.62 8.13 6.15
C ARG A 81 -7.02 8.70 6.42
N ALA A 82 -7.89 7.95 7.09
CA ALA A 82 -9.22 8.41 7.46
C ALA A 82 -9.15 9.64 8.38
N ARG A 83 -8.27 9.61 9.39
CA ARG A 83 -8.02 10.76 10.27
C ARG A 83 -7.49 11.97 9.50
N HIS A 84 -6.54 11.75 8.60
CA HIS A 84 -6.00 12.82 7.76
C HIS A 84 -7.07 13.45 6.86
N VAL A 85 -7.92 12.64 6.22
CA VAL A 85 -9.05 13.16 5.41
C VAL A 85 -10.05 13.91 6.27
N ARG A 86 -10.35 13.45 7.49
CA ARG A 86 -11.21 14.19 8.44
C ARG A 86 -10.64 15.57 8.74
N LEU A 87 -9.35 15.68 9.07
CA LEU A 87 -8.71 16.97 9.35
C LEU A 87 -8.75 17.90 8.13
N TYR A 88 -8.50 17.35 6.94
CA TYR A 88 -8.64 18.09 5.69
C TYR A 88 -10.06 18.61 5.46
N LEU A 89 -11.10 17.78 5.69
CA LEU A 89 -12.50 18.19 5.53
C LEU A 89 -12.88 19.30 6.52
N VAL A 90 -12.41 19.23 7.77
CA VAL A 90 -12.59 20.30 8.75
C VAL A 90 -11.96 21.60 8.28
N LYS A 91 -10.73 21.54 7.73
CA LYS A 91 -10.07 22.72 7.15
C LYS A 91 -10.88 23.28 5.98
N VAL A 92 -11.27 22.44 5.02
CA VAL A 92 -12.08 22.86 3.87
C VAL A 92 -13.40 23.48 4.32
N ALA A 93 -14.08 22.90 5.31
CA ALA A 93 -15.32 23.47 5.84
C ALA A 93 -15.12 24.87 6.43
N LYS A 94 -14.01 25.13 7.13
CA LYS A 94 -13.66 26.47 7.64
C LYS A 94 -13.39 27.45 6.50
N GLU A 95 -12.59 27.06 5.51
CA GLU A 95 -12.29 27.89 4.33
C GLU A 95 -13.56 28.22 3.53
N LEU A 96 -14.47 27.25 3.38
CA LEU A 96 -15.75 27.45 2.72
C LEU A 96 -16.64 28.44 3.47
N LYS A 97 -16.68 28.36 4.80
CA LYS A 97 -17.42 29.34 5.62
C LYS A 97 -16.82 30.74 5.48
N ALA A 98 -15.50 30.87 5.53
CA ALA A 98 -14.82 32.15 5.35
C ALA A 98 -15.02 32.72 3.93
N THR A 99 -14.98 31.85 2.91
CA THR A 99 -15.24 32.25 1.52
C THR A 99 -16.69 32.69 1.35
N LYS A 100 -17.66 31.98 1.92
CA LYS A 100 -19.07 32.40 1.89
C LYS A 100 -19.32 33.70 2.65
N ALA A 101 -18.64 33.94 3.77
CA ALA A 101 -18.73 35.20 4.50
C ALA A 101 -18.16 36.36 3.68
N LYS A 102 -17.03 36.15 3.00
CA LYS A 102 -16.45 37.11 2.05
C LYS A 102 -17.31 37.29 0.80
N GLU A 103 -17.91 36.22 0.29
CA GLU A 103 -18.83 36.24 -0.84
C GLU A 103 -20.07 37.02 -0.46
N TYR A 104 -20.70 36.78 0.69
CA TYR A 104 -21.83 37.60 1.17
C TYR A 104 -21.46 39.08 1.30
N LEU A 105 -20.29 39.38 1.87
CA LEU A 105 -19.76 40.74 1.96
C LEU A 105 -19.48 41.34 0.57
N PHE A 106 -18.95 40.55 -0.37
CA PHE A 106 -18.62 40.97 -1.72
C PHE A 106 -19.86 41.09 -2.61
N THR A 107 -20.85 40.21 -2.50
CA THR A 107 -22.15 40.27 -3.20
C THR A 107 -23.00 41.41 -2.69
N ALA A 108 -22.87 41.77 -1.40
CA ALA A 108 -23.44 43.01 -0.87
C ALA A 108 -22.78 44.26 -1.47
N LEU A 109 -21.59 44.13 -2.07
CA LEU A 109 -20.82 45.24 -2.62
C LEU A 109 -20.70 45.22 -4.16
N THR A 110 -20.88 44.08 -4.83
CA THR A 110 -20.70 43.86 -6.28
C THR A 110 -21.30 42.52 -6.73
N GLU A 111 -21.95 42.46 -7.90
CA GLU A 111 -22.49 41.21 -8.48
C GLU A 111 -21.42 40.29 -9.11
N PHE A 112 -21.39 39.01 -8.67
CA PHE A 112 -20.68 37.77 -9.16
C PHE A 112 -19.14 37.64 -8.96
N PRO A 113 -18.55 36.47 -8.53
CA PRO A 113 -18.53 35.19 -9.30
C PRO A 113 -18.37 33.82 -8.52
N GLY A 114 -18.57 32.68 -9.23
CA GLY A 114 -18.76 31.32 -8.64
C GLY A 114 -17.88 30.13 -9.12
N GLN A 115 -16.61 30.31 -9.53
CA GLN A 115 -15.83 29.23 -10.22
C GLN A 115 -14.92 28.33 -9.35
N ARG A 116 -14.53 28.74 -8.13
CA ARG A 116 -13.52 28.03 -7.30
C ARG A 116 -14.03 26.73 -6.64
N MET A 117 -15.35 26.52 -6.61
CA MET A 117 -16.02 25.46 -5.85
C MET A 117 -15.93 24.06 -6.48
N SER A 118 -15.87 23.96 -7.82
CA SER A 118 -15.92 22.69 -8.55
C SER A 118 -14.70 21.80 -8.28
N LYS A 119 -13.48 22.36 -8.33
CA LYS A 119 -12.22 21.61 -8.11
C LYS A 119 -12.09 21.08 -6.68
N MET A 120 -12.55 21.84 -5.69
CA MET A 120 -12.52 21.43 -4.28
C MET A 120 -13.45 20.25 -4.03
N LYS A 121 -14.67 20.28 -4.59
CA LYS A 121 -15.63 19.18 -4.52
C LYS A 121 -15.08 17.89 -5.13
N ALA A 122 -14.42 17.98 -6.29
CA ALA A 122 -13.77 16.82 -6.93
C ALA A 122 -12.65 16.23 -6.06
N THR A 123 -11.81 17.08 -5.47
CA THR A 123 -10.71 16.66 -4.58
C THR A 123 -11.23 15.98 -3.31
N ILE A 124 -12.26 16.54 -2.68
CA ILE A 124 -12.93 15.94 -1.52
C ILE A 124 -13.49 14.57 -1.89
N LYS A 125 -14.25 14.48 -2.99
CA LYS A 125 -14.85 13.22 -3.46
C LYS A 125 -13.78 12.16 -3.68
N SER A 126 -12.68 12.51 -4.35
CA SER A 126 -11.56 11.58 -4.60
C SER A 126 -10.93 11.08 -3.30
N LYS A 127 -10.64 11.97 -2.34
CA LYS A 127 -10.03 11.58 -1.05
C LYS A 127 -10.95 10.69 -0.21
N VAL A 128 -12.24 11.02 -0.15
CA VAL A 128 -13.24 10.23 0.61
C VAL A 128 -13.44 8.86 -0.04
N LEU A 129 -13.56 8.80 -1.37
CA LEU A 129 -13.70 7.55 -2.09
C LEU A 129 -12.49 6.64 -1.88
N ASN A 130 -11.27 7.19 -1.92
CA ASN A 130 -10.06 6.42 -1.67
C ASN A 130 -10.06 5.79 -0.27
N VAL A 131 -10.44 6.54 0.78
CA VAL A 131 -10.54 6.00 2.15
C VAL A 131 -11.60 4.90 2.23
N ALA A 132 -12.77 5.09 1.61
CA ALA A 132 -13.84 4.09 1.61
C ALA A 132 -13.41 2.79 0.93
N GLN A 133 -12.74 2.88 -0.22
CA GLN A 133 -12.22 1.72 -0.95
C GLN A 133 -11.14 0.98 -0.17
N LEU A 134 -10.19 1.71 0.44
CA LEU A 134 -9.15 1.11 1.29
C LEU A 134 -9.74 0.46 2.54
N THR A 135 -10.76 1.06 3.15
CA THR A 135 -11.47 0.49 4.30
C THR A 135 -12.15 -0.82 3.94
N SER A 136 -12.84 -0.87 2.80
CA SER A 136 -13.49 -2.08 2.30
C SER A 136 -12.48 -3.22 2.11
N ASN A 137 -11.29 -2.92 1.59
CA ASN A 137 -10.23 -3.92 1.42
C ASN A 137 -9.64 -4.36 2.78
N ALA A 138 -9.38 -3.41 3.68
CA ALA A 138 -8.82 -3.71 5.01
C ALA A 138 -9.76 -4.61 5.82
N LEU A 139 -11.07 -4.37 5.76
CA LEU A 139 -12.07 -5.20 6.43
C LEU A 139 -12.12 -6.61 5.83
N ALA A 140 -12.02 -6.74 4.51
CA ALA A 140 -11.97 -8.04 3.85
C ALA A 140 -10.74 -8.86 4.28
N LEU A 141 -9.57 -8.23 4.40
CA LEU A 141 -8.36 -8.89 4.91
C LEU A 141 -8.53 -9.32 6.37
N PHE A 142 -9.12 -8.45 7.19
CA PHE A 142 -9.40 -8.75 8.60
C PHE A 142 -10.36 -9.95 8.75
N HIS A 143 -11.46 -9.99 8.02
CA HIS A 143 -12.40 -11.11 8.09
C HIS A 143 -11.74 -12.44 7.66
N ARG A 144 -10.90 -12.42 6.62
CA ARG A 144 -10.15 -13.62 6.20
C ARG A 144 -9.16 -14.09 7.25
N TYR A 145 -8.43 -13.16 7.87
CA TYR A 145 -7.53 -13.47 8.97
C TYR A 145 -8.29 -14.07 10.17
N ALA A 146 -9.43 -13.46 10.54
CA ALA A 146 -10.27 -13.95 11.63
C ALA A 146 -10.82 -15.35 11.36
N ALA A 147 -11.32 -15.61 10.14
CA ALA A 147 -11.80 -16.94 9.74
C ALA A 147 -10.70 -18.00 9.84
N ALA A 148 -9.51 -17.72 9.30
CA ALA A 148 -8.37 -18.63 9.37
C ALA A 148 -7.84 -18.84 10.81
N ALA A 149 -8.01 -17.86 11.70
CA ALA A 149 -7.63 -17.98 13.09
C ALA A 149 -8.58 -18.90 13.88
N ILE A 150 -9.88 -18.86 13.57
CA ILE A 150 -10.90 -19.73 14.18
C ILE A 150 -10.68 -21.19 13.78
N GLU A 151 -10.40 -21.46 12.50
CA GLU A 151 -10.11 -22.83 12.03
C GLU A 151 -8.89 -23.46 12.71
N LYS A 152 -7.97 -22.64 13.23
CA LYS A 152 -6.74 -23.09 13.89
C LYS A 152 -6.89 -23.36 15.39
N HIS A 153 -8.00 -22.91 15.99
CA HIS A 153 -8.31 -23.04 17.42
C HIS A 153 -9.81 -23.38 17.60
N PRO A 154 -10.23 -24.63 17.34
CA PRO A 154 -11.60 -25.07 17.56
C PRO A 154 -11.98 -25.12 19.05
#